data_AF-A0A1R3TFU0-F1
#
_entry.id   AF-A0A1R3TFU0-F1
#
_cell.length_a   1.000
_cell.length_b   1.000
_cell.length_c   1.000
_cell.angle_alpha   90.00
_cell.angle_beta   90.00
_cell.angle_gamma   90.00
#
_symmetry.space_group_name_H-M   'P 1'
#
loop_
_entity.id
_entity.type
_entity.pdbx_description
1 polymer ?
#
loop_
_entity_poly.entity_id
_entity_poly.type
_entity_poly.pdbx_seq_one_letter_code
_entity_poly.pdbx_strand_id
1 'polypeptide(L)'
;MDEMYPRINQLANEQVYTFMKENEISPLSYHFSDFFDECLDRYSIKLMEHHFSNQQIEGLTLIDDYGISFSYERDNPEVKQNFTKCHELGHFLLGHSGSLFTELKGQSDSKHETEANIFSAIILMPAIVLLSKIFYRHDSFQKVMSDLSVSAEALKFRLLDIFRFYTNEKYDAIVRAISAYQRGVVNGVLKFFDEIKEKVIEKYEAIKIDVTKMILKKVEETGFVTSLEFEELLDWEFCKKMRQNQNIEAWMEYHKGNLIAYIWNSGKLKKEEAKSKILRLFIYSE
;
A
#
# COMPACT_ATOMS: atom_id res chain seq x y z
N MET A 1 -1.07 -17.67 -20.07
CA MET A 1 -1.54 -16.44 -19.39
C MET A 1 -0.77 -15.31 -20.04
N ASP A 2 -1.43 -14.25 -20.48
CA ASP A 2 -0.75 -13.09 -21.07
C ASP A 2 0.34 -12.58 -20.10
N GLU A 3 1.57 -12.34 -20.58
CA GLU A 3 2.71 -11.92 -19.75
C GLU A 3 2.47 -10.57 -19.05
N MET A 4 1.44 -9.84 -19.49
CA MET A 4 0.99 -8.57 -18.90
C MET A 4 0.59 -8.69 -17.42
N TYR A 5 -0.31 -9.61 -17.05
CA TYR A 5 -0.82 -9.67 -15.68
C TYR A 5 0.30 -9.99 -14.66
N PRO A 6 1.14 -11.02 -14.84
CA PRO A 6 2.26 -11.28 -13.93
C PRO A 6 3.17 -10.06 -13.74
N ARG A 7 3.48 -9.33 -14.82
CA ARG A 7 4.34 -8.12 -14.79
C ARG A 7 3.71 -7.00 -13.97
N ILE A 8 2.48 -6.60 -14.29
CA ILE A 8 1.79 -5.53 -13.55
C ILE A 8 1.52 -5.95 -12.11
N ASN A 9 1.22 -7.25 -11.89
CA ASN A 9 1.07 -7.78 -10.55
C ASN A 9 2.36 -7.71 -9.74
N GLN A 10 3.52 -7.93 -10.34
CA GLN A 10 4.80 -7.71 -9.67
C GLN A 10 4.99 -6.22 -9.33
N LEU A 11 4.93 -5.34 -10.32
CA LEU A 11 5.18 -3.90 -10.16
C LEU A 11 4.26 -3.25 -9.13
N ALA A 12 2.94 -3.50 -9.21
CA ALA A 12 1.97 -2.92 -8.28
C ALA A 12 2.16 -3.43 -6.84
N ASN A 13 2.48 -4.72 -6.66
CA ASN A 13 2.75 -5.27 -5.33
C ASN A 13 4.07 -4.73 -4.76
N GLU A 14 5.13 -4.60 -5.57
CA GLU A 14 6.39 -3.99 -5.14
C GLU A 14 6.15 -2.56 -4.60
N GLN A 15 5.35 -1.74 -5.29
CA GLN A 15 5.01 -0.39 -4.84
C GLN A 15 4.21 -0.39 -3.53
N VAL A 16 3.04 -1.06 -3.51
CA VAL A 16 2.13 -0.97 -2.37
C VAL A 16 2.67 -1.68 -1.12
N TYR A 17 3.37 -2.81 -1.27
CA TYR A 17 3.95 -3.52 -0.13
C TYR A 17 5.16 -2.80 0.44
N THR A 18 5.98 -2.15 -0.41
CA THR A 18 7.08 -1.30 0.08
C THR A 18 6.50 -0.16 0.91
N PHE A 19 5.52 0.56 0.37
CA PHE A 19 4.82 1.62 1.10
C PHE A 19 4.24 1.14 2.43
N MET A 20 3.49 0.03 2.42
CA MET A 20 2.88 -0.51 3.63
C MET A 20 3.93 -0.80 4.70
N LYS A 21 5.03 -1.45 4.34
CA LYS A 21 6.07 -1.80 5.31
C LYS A 21 6.87 -0.57 5.76
N GLU A 22 7.23 0.35 4.86
CA GLU A 22 7.95 1.59 5.19
C GLU A 22 7.15 2.47 6.17
N ASN A 23 5.83 2.39 6.13
CA ASN A 23 4.91 3.14 6.99
C ASN A 23 4.33 2.31 8.15
N GLU A 24 4.83 1.10 8.39
CA GLU A 24 4.35 0.19 9.45
C GLU A 24 2.83 -0.07 9.39
N ILE A 25 2.23 -0.04 8.19
CA ILE A 25 0.80 -0.24 7.96
C ILE A 25 0.47 -1.73 7.96
N SER A 26 -0.34 -2.16 8.92
CA SER A 26 -0.89 -3.51 8.95
C SER A 26 -1.78 -3.78 7.73
N PRO A 27 -1.76 -4.99 7.15
CA PRO A 27 -2.71 -5.37 6.11
C PRO A 27 -4.18 -5.20 6.48
N LEU A 28 -4.54 -5.25 7.78
CA LEU A 28 -5.92 -5.03 8.22
C LEU A 28 -6.32 -3.55 8.23
N SER A 29 -5.36 -2.63 8.41
CA SER A 29 -5.57 -1.18 8.48
C SER A 29 -5.30 -0.46 7.16
N TYR A 30 -4.76 -1.14 6.15
CA TYR A 30 -4.51 -0.56 4.83
C TYR A 30 -5.77 0.04 4.19
N HIS A 31 -5.65 1.28 3.73
CA HIS A 31 -6.57 1.93 2.80
C HIS A 31 -5.77 2.59 1.67
N PHE A 32 -6.34 2.63 0.46
CA PHE A 32 -5.61 3.11 -0.73
C PHE A 32 -5.27 4.60 -0.65
N SER A 33 -6.04 5.40 0.10
CA SER A 33 -5.83 6.84 0.26
C SER A 33 -4.44 7.14 0.78
N ASP A 34 -3.96 6.37 1.77
CA ASP A 34 -2.66 6.62 2.39
C ASP A 34 -1.53 6.45 1.36
N PHE A 35 -1.61 5.40 0.54
CA PHE A 35 -0.67 5.16 -0.55
C PHE A 35 -0.77 6.24 -1.65
N PHE A 36 -2.00 6.62 -1.99
CA PHE A 36 -2.27 7.60 -3.01
C PHE A 36 -1.75 8.99 -2.62
N ASP A 37 -2.04 9.44 -1.41
CA ASP A 37 -1.60 10.73 -0.87
C ASP A 37 -0.06 10.80 -0.78
N GLU A 38 0.60 9.73 -0.34
CA GLU A 38 2.07 9.68 -0.35
C GLU A 38 2.63 9.80 -1.77
N CYS A 39 1.98 9.19 -2.77
CA CYS A 39 2.38 9.37 -4.16
C CYS A 39 2.16 10.82 -4.63
N LEU A 40 1.03 11.46 -4.27
CA LEU A 40 0.78 12.85 -4.62
C LEU A 40 1.88 13.77 -4.08
N ASP A 41 2.25 13.59 -2.83
CA ASP A 41 3.30 14.38 -2.18
C ASP A 41 4.68 14.10 -2.80
N ARG A 42 5.06 12.83 -2.92
CA ARG A 42 6.36 12.37 -3.43
C ARG A 42 6.64 12.88 -4.85
N TYR A 43 5.63 12.89 -5.70
CA TYR A 43 5.74 13.31 -7.09
C TYR A 43 5.20 14.73 -7.35
N SER A 44 4.77 15.43 -6.30
CA SER A 44 4.16 16.78 -6.38
C SER A 44 3.00 16.85 -7.40
N ILE A 45 2.15 15.82 -7.40
CA ILE A 45 1.02 15.70 -8.33
C ILE A 45 -0.14 16.55 -7.80
N LYS A 46 -0.69 17.40 -8.65
CA LYS A 46 -1.91 18.17 -8.34
C LYS A 46 -3.15 17.35 -8.65
N LEU A 47 -3.99 17.10 -7.64
CA LEU A 47 -5.29 16.47 -7.83
C LEU A 47 -6.36 17.53 -8.08
N MET A 48 -7.15 17.37 -9.14
CA MET A 48 -8.18 18.32 -9.56
C MET A 48 -9.54 17.63 -9.75
N GLU A 49 -10.58 18.21 -9.18
CA GLU A 49 -11.96 17.82 -9.47
C GLU A 49 -12.43 18.52 -10.73
N HIS A 50 -12.95 17.76 -11.69
CA HIS A 50 -13.56 18.30 -12.91
C HIS A 50 -14.98 17.79 -13.07
N HIS A 51 -15.79 18.58 -13.78
CA HIS A 51 -17.01 18.10 -14.40
C HIS A 51 -16.78 18.11 -15.91
N PHE A 52 -16.65 16.92 -16.50
CA PHE A 52 -16.48 16.75 -17.93
C PHE A 52 -17.84 16.77 -18.59
N SER A 53 -18.15 17.86 -19.31
CA SER A 53 -19.39 17.99 -20.07
C SER A 53 -19.55 16.92 -21.16
N ASN A 54 -18.45 16.23 -21.53
CA ASN A 54 -18.46 15.03 -22.33
C ASN A 54 -18.43 13.80 -21.42
N GLN A 55 -19.55 13.07 -21.33
CA GLN A 55 -19.75 11.88 -20.47
C GLN A 55 -18.77 10.73 -20.71
N GLN A 56 -17.92 10.82 -21.75
CA GLN A 56 -16.94 9.80 -22.07
C GLN A 56 -15.62 9.95 -21.32
N ILE A 57 -15.33 11.11 -20.71
CA ILE A 57 -14.08 11.34 -19.97
C ILE A 57 -14.34 11.13 -18.49
N GLU A 58 -13.63 10.18 -17.91
CA GLU A 58 -13.81 9.78 -16.51
C GLU A 58 -12.62 10.24 -15.64
N GLY A 59 -11.45 10.39 -16.27
CA GLY A 59 -10.19 10.82 -15.68
C GLY A 59 -9.23 11.38 -16.72
N LEU A 60 -8.23 12.13 -16.27
CA LEU A 60 -7.21 12.71 -17.14
C LEU A 60 -5.90 12.89 -16.40
N THR A 61 -4.80 12.43 -17.01
CA THR A 61 -3.42 12.70 -16.58
C THR A 61 -2.75 13.69 -17.52
N LEU A 62 -2.28 14.82 -16.98
CA LEU A 62 -1.48 15.81 -17.70
C LEU A 62 -0.08 15.88 -17.10
N ILE A 63 0.93 15.78 -17.96
CA ILE A 63 2.34 15.91 -17.62
C ILE A 63 2.93 16.92 -18.60
N ASP A 64 3.30 18.10 -18.11
CA ASP A 64 3.85 19.19 -18.92
C ASP A 64 4.99 19.93 -18.17
N ASP A 65 5.50 21.00 -18.78
CA ASP A 65 6.59 21.80 -18.22
C ASP A 65 6.22 22.49 -16.89
N TYR A 66 4.92 22.56 -16.53
CA TYR A 66 4.40 23.15 -15.30
C TYR A 66 4.17 22.11 -14.18
N GLY A 67 4.29 20.81 -14.49
CA GLY A 67 4.24 19.71 -13.52
C GLY A 67 3.29 18.59 -13.92
N ILE A 68 2.83 17.83 -12.91
CA ILE A 68 1.94 16.68 -13.08
C ILE A 68 0.59 17.01 -12.44
N SER A 69 -0.51 16.69 -13.13
CA SER A 69 -1.85 16.80 -12.57
C SER A 69 -2.74 15.62 -12.97
N PHE A 70 -3.56 15.18 -12.01
CA PHE A 70 -4.61 14.19 -12.22
C PHE A 70 -5.97 14.85 -12.06
N SER A 71 -6.91 14.50 -12.93
CA SER A 71 -8.30 14.93 -12.84
C SER A 71 -9.25 13.75 -12.78
N TYR A 72 -10.37 13.91 -12.09
CA TYR A 72 -11.47 12.94 -12.06
C TYR A 72 -12.83 13.63 -12.12
N GLU A 73 -13.84 12.91 -12.64
CA GLU A 73 -15.23 13.39 -12.66
C GLU A 73 -15.82 13.42 -11.25
N ARG A 74 -16.16 14.62 -10.78
CA ARG A 74 -16.67 14.88 -9.43
C ARG A 74 -18.06 14.31 -9.15
N ASP A 75 -18.89 14.16 -10.18
CA ASP A 75 -20.28 13.72 -10.01
C ASP A 75 -20.42 12.18 -9.99
N ASN A 76 -19.31 11.46 -10.22
CA ASN A 76 -19.29 10.01 -10.08
C ASN A 76 -19.46 9.56 -8.62
N PRO A 77 -19.98 8.34 -8.38
CA PRO A 77 -19.92 7.72 -7.06
C PRO A 77 -18.49 7.62 -6.53
N GLU A 78 -18.30 7.80 -5.22
CA GLU A 78 -16.98 7.79 -4.58
C GLU A 78 -16.13 6.56 -4.94
N VAL A 79 -16.72 5.36 -4.93
CA VAL A 79 -16.01 4.12 -5.29
C VAL A 79 -15.47 4.13 -6.74
N LYS A 80 -16.14 4.85 -7.64
CA LYS A 80 -15.70 5.02 -9.04
C LYS A 80 -14.61 6.09 -9.12
N GLN A 81 -14.74 7.20 -8.38
CA GLN A 81 -13.69 8.20 -8.27
C GLN A 81 -12.38 7.58 -7.73
N ASN A 82 -12.48 6.72 -6.71
CA ASN A 82 -11.34 6.01 -6.13
C ASN A 82 -10.62 5.13 -7.15
N PHE A 83 -11.40 4.40 -7.95
CA PHE A 83 -10.85 3.60 -9.04
C PHE A 83 -10.16 4.45 -10.10
N THR A 84 -10.77 5.57 -10.51
CA THR A 84 -10.16 6.52 -11.46
C THR A 84 -8.87 7.09 -10.90
N LYS A 85 -8.82 7.53 -9.64
CA LYS A 85 -7.60 8.06 -8.99
C LYS A 85 -6.45 7.06 -9.09
N CYS A 86 -6.68 5.80 -8.69
CA CYS A 86 -5.66 4.76 -8.78
C CYS A 86 -5.33 4.36 -10.22
N HIS A 87 -6.26 4.52 -11.16
CA HIS A 87 -6.06 4.28 -12.58
C HIS A 87 -5.11 5.32 -13.20
N GLU A 88 -5.34 6.61 -12.96
CA GLU A 88 -4.44 7.69 -13.39
C GLU A 88 -3.04 7.54 -12.76
N LEU A 89 -2.98 7.18 -11.48
CA LEU A 89 -1.70 6.86 -10.83
C LEU A 89 -1.01 5.65 -11.49
N GLY A 90 -1.79 4.65 -11.91
CA GLY A 90 -1.28 3.51 -12.68
C GLY A 90 -0.67 3.95 -14.01
N HIS A 91 -1.31 4.84 -14.76
CA HIS A 91 -0.72 5.41 -15.97
C HIS A 91 0.62 6.09 -15.70
N PHE A 92 0.66 6.93 -14.67
CA PHE A 92 1.86 7.66 -14.30
C PHE A 92 3.01 6.73 -13.88
N LEU A 93 2.77 5.81 -12.93
CA LEU A 93 3.81 4.94 -12.38
C LEU A 93 4.29 3.86 -13.37
N LEU A 94 3.46 3.47 -14.33
CA LEU A 94 3.83 2.55 -15.41
C LEU A 94 4.51 3.27 -16.58
N GLY A 95 4.65 4.60 -16.54
CA GLY A 95 5.31 5.39 -17.57
C GLY A 95 4.51 5.46 -18.88
N HIS A 96 3.18 5.36 -18.81
CA HIS A 96 2.33 5.59 -19.97
C HIS A 96 2.35 7.08 -20.32
N SER A 97 2.69 7.43 -21.56
CA SER A 97 2.70 8.82 -22.04
C SER A 97 1.31 9.45 -21.90
N GLY A 98 1.23 10.72 -21.46
CA GLY A 98 0.03 11.52 -21.17
C GLY A 98 -1.29 10.96 -21.72
N SER A 99 -2.16 10.51 -20.82
CA SER A 99 -3.37 9.74 -21.15
C SER A 99 -4.64 10.55 -20.88
N LEU A 100 -5.50 10.61 -21.89
CA LEU A 100 -6.91 11.00 -21.74
C LEU A 100 -7.72 9.71 -21.55
N PHE A 101 -8.18 9.43 -20.32
CA PHE A 101 -9.00 8.26 -20.04
C PHE A 101 -10.43 8.50 -20.56
N THR A 102 -10.72 7.96 -21.75
CA THR A 102 -12.07 7.97 -22.34
C THR A 102 -12.68 6.59 -22.54
N GLU A 103 -14.01 6.51 -22.65
CA GLU A 103 -14.76 5.29 -22.98
C GLU A 103 -14.53 4.75 -24.42
N LEU A 104 -13.91 5.52 -25.34
CA LEU A 104 -13.69 5.12 -26.74
C LEU A 104 -12.18 5.00 -27.05
N LYS A 105 -11.69 3.81 -27.46
CA LYS A 105 -10.24 3.53 -27.56
C LYS A 105 -9.79 2.74 -28.80
N GLY A 106 -8.55 3.02 -29.24
CA GLY A 106 -7.78 2.24 -30.23
C GLY A 106 -6.98 1.08 -29.62
N GLN A 107 -6.25 0.30 -30.43
CA GLN A 107 -5.59 -0.95 -30.00
C GLN A 107 -4.36 -0.79 -29.09
N SER A 108 -3.59 0.31 -29.17
CA SER A 108 -2.48 0.59 -28.24
C SER A 108 -2.98 1.12 -26.91
N ASP A 109 -3.99 2.00 -26.96
CA ASP A 109 -4.65 2.55 -25.79
C ASP A 109 -5.25 1.41 -24.97
N SER A 110 -5.90 0.43 -25.60
CA SER A 110 -6.49 -0.70 -24.88
C SER A 110 -5.50 -1.51 -24.01
N LYS A 111 -4.20 -1.58 -24.38
CA LYS A 111 -3.19 -2.27 -23.56
C LYS A 111 -2.81 -1.48 -22.32
N HIS A 112 -2.36 -0.23 -22.48
CA HIS A 112 -2.00 0.63 -21.34
C HIS A 112 -3.15 0.78 -20.35
N GLU A 113 -4.36 0.79 -20.88
CA GLU A 113 -5.60 0.91 -20.12
C GLU A 113 -5.93 -0.36 -19.34
N THR A 114 -5.67 -1.52 -19.94
CA THR A 114 -5.76 -2.79 -19.23
C THR A 114 -4.71 -2.87 -18.13
N GLU A 115 -3.48 -2.40 -18.39
CA GLU A 115 -2.41 -2.35 -17.40
C GLU A 115 -2.74 -1.42 -16.22
N ALA A 116 -3.23 -0.21 -16.50
CA ALA A 116 -3.68 0.74 -15.48
C ALA A 116 -4.88 0.21 -14.67
N ASN A 117 -5.82 -0.49 -15.31
CA ASN A 117 -6.93 -1.16 -14.62
C ASN A 117 -6.44 -2.26 -13.67
N ILE A 118 -5.50 -3.10 -14.11
CA ILE A 118 -4.89 -4.14 -13.26
C ILE A 118 -4.14 -3.50 -12.10
N PHE A 119 -3.35 -2.45 -12.38
CA PHE A 119 -2.62 -1.71 -11.35
C PHE A 119 -3.57 -1.14 -10.30
N SER A 120 -4.60 -0.40 -10.73
CA SER A 120 -5.62 0.20 -9.86
C SER A 120 -6.30 -0.84 -8.97
N ALA A 121 -6.73 -1.97 -9.53
CA ALA A 121 -7.35 -3.04 -8.76
C ALA A 121 -6.41 -3.64 -7.70
N ILE A 122 -5.09 -3.73 -7.99
CA ILE A 122 -4.11 -4.24 -7.04
C ILE A 122 -3.82 -3.23 -5.93
N ILE A 123 -3.70 -1.94 -6.25
CA ILE A 123 -3.52 -0.88 -5.25
C ILE A 123 -4.74 -0.82 -4.32
N LEU A 124 -5.96 -0.77 -4.86
CA LEU A 124 -7.18 -0.72 -4.05
C LEU A 124 -7.36 -1.95 -3.16
N MET A 125 -6.97 -3.11 -3.66
CA MET A 125 -7.25 -4.40 -3.01
C MET A 125 -6.03 -5.33 -3.09
N PRO A 126 -4.94 -5.06 -2.35
CA PRO A 126 -3.75 -5.89 -2.39
C PRO A 126 -4.06 -7.32 -1.90
N ALA A 127 -3.35 -8.32 -2.43
CA ALA A 127 -3.67 -9.71 -2.12
C ALA A 127 -3.49 -10.03 -0.62
N ILE A 128 -2.45 -9.46 0.01
CA ILE A 128 -2.22 -9.62 1.46
C ILE A 128 -3.34 -9.01 2.32
N VAL A 129 -3.93 -7.91 1.86
CA VAL A 129 -5.04 -7.21 2.52
C VAL A 129 -6.31 -8.03 2.42
N LEU A 130 -6.62 -8.54 1.22
CA LEU A 130 -7.77 -9.42 1.01
C LEU A 130 -7.62 -10.75 1.76
N LEU A 131 -6.43 -11.33 1.80
CA LEU A 131 -6.13 -12.51 2.63
C LEU A 131 -6.41 -12.20 4.11
N SER A 132 -5.90 -11.08 4.62
CA SER A 132 -6.08 -10.68 6.02
C SER A 132 -7.55 -10.46 6.40
N LYS A 133 -8.28 -9.71 5.57
CA LYS A 133 -9.70 -9.38 5.81
C LYS A 133 -10.63 -10.59 5.61
N ILE A 134 -10.45 -11.34 4.52
CA ILE A 134 -11.37 -12.43 4.15
C ILE A 134 -11.01 -13.75 4.85
N PHE A 135 -9.75 -14.16 4.80
CA PHE A 135 -9.35 -15.47 5.31
C PHE A 135 -9.15 -15.48 6.83
N TYR A 136 -8.39 -14.52 7.36
CA TYR A 136 -8.08 -14.49 8.79
C TYR A 136 -9.16 -13.82 9.63
N ARG A 137 -9.76 -12.71 9.14
CA ARG A 137 -10.82 -11.99 9.88
C ARG A 137 -12.24 -12.46 9.54
N HIS A 138 -12.42 -13.28 8.49
CA HIS A 138 -13.72 -13.78 8.04
C HIS A 138 -14.75 -12.68 7.73
N ASP A 139 -14.30 -11.54 7.20
CA ASP A 139 -15.21 -10.47 6.82
C ASP A 139 -16.23 -10.90 5.76
N SER A 140 -17.40 -10.27 5.76
CA SER A 140 -18.39 -10.42 4.69
C SER A 140 -17.98 -9.64 3.44
N PHE A 141 -18.53 -10.02 2.29
CA PHE A 141 -18.27 -9.33 1.01
C PHE A 141 -18.59 -7.84 1.11
N GLN A 142 -19.71 -7.48 1.74
CA GLN A 142 -20.14 -6.10 1.95
C GLN A 142 -19.20 -5.34 2.88
N LYS A 143 -18.69 -5.99 3.93
CA LYS A 143 -17.72 -5.37 4.83
C LYS A 143 -16.41 -5.08 4.12
N VAL A 144 -15.89 -6.02 3.32
CA VAL A 144 -14.65 -5.80 2.54
C VAL A 144 -14.81 -4.66 1.53
N MET A 145 -15.95 -4.59 0.83
CA MET A 145 -16.24 -3.48 -0.07
C MET A 145 -16.24 -2.13 0.65
N SER A 146 -16.91 -2.05 1.79
CA SER A 146 -17.02 -0.82 2.58
C SER A 146 -15.67 -0.41 3.16
N ASP A 147 -14.91 -1.35 3.73
CA ASP A 147 -13.62 -1.10 4.35
C ASP A 147 -12.56 -0.65 3.33
N LEU A 148 -12.68 -1.03 2.06
CA LEU A 148 -11.75 -0.67 0.97
C LEU A 148 -12.32 0.40 0.03
N SER A 149 -13.54 0.88 0.26
CA SER A 149 -14.21 1.89 -0.55
C SER A 149 -14.27 1.54 -2.05
N VAL A 150 -14.62 0.28 -2.36
CA VAL A 150 -14.69 -0.28 -3.74
C VAL A 150 -16.08 -0.79 -4.11
N SER A 151 -16.35 -0.86 -5.42
CA SER A 151 -17.59 -1.44 -5.93
C SER A 151 -17.61 -2.97 -5.80
N ALA A 152 -18.82 -3.55 -5.79
CA ALA A 152 -19.00 -5.00 -5.80
C ALA A 152 -18.37 -5.67 -7.03
N GLU A 153 -18.41 -4.97 -8.16
CA GLU A 153 -17.84 -5.45 -9.41
C GLU A 153 -16.31 -5.49 -9.35
N ALA A 154 -15.68 -4.42 -8.86
CA ALA A 154 -14.24 -4.35 -8.68
C ALA A 154 -13.73 -5.47 -7.75
N LEU A 155 -14.38 -5.68 -6.60
CA LEU A 155 -14.00 -6.74 -5.67
C LEU A 155 -14.18 -8.15 -6.28
N LYS A 156 -15.26 -8.37 -7.04
CA LYS A 156 -15.49 -9.63 -7.74
C LYS A 156 -14.39 -9.93 -8.76
N PHE A 157 -14.06 -8.96 -9.62
CA PHE A 157 -13.00 -9.15 -10.62
C PHE A 157 -11.64 -9.31 -9.98
N ARG A 158 -11.35 -8.55 -8.92
CA ARG A 158 -10.10 -8.69 -8.18
C ARG A 158 -9.91 -10.09 -7.61
N LEU A 159 -10.94 -10.65 -6.94
CA LEU A 159 -10.89 -12.01 -6.41
C LEU A 159 -10.70 -13.04 -7.53
N LEU A 160 -11.39 -12.85 -8.66
CA LEU A 160 -11.24 -13.71 -9.83
C LEU A 160 -9.80 -13.69 -10.35
N ASP A 161 -9.18 -12.51 -10.45
CA ASP A 161 -7.80 -12.37 -10.90
C ASP A 161 -6.81 -13.05 -9.94
N ILE A 162 -6.97 -12.86 -8.62
CA ILE A 162 -6.14 -13.52 -7.60
C ILE A 162 -6.20 -15.04 -7.77
N PHE A 163 -7.41 -15.61 -7.78
CA PHE A 163 -7.55 -17.06 -7.78
C PHE A 163 -7.11 -17.67 -9.11
N ARG A 164 -7.39 -17.01 -10.24
CA ARG A 164 -6.89 -17.47 -11.56
C ARG A 164 -5.37 -17.39 -11.69
N PHE A 165 -4.74 -16.44 -11.00
CA PHE A 165 -3.29 -16.27 -11.05
C PHE A 165 -2.56 -17.29 -10.16
N TYR A 166 -3.08 -17.56 -8.96
CA TYR A 166 -2.37 -18.39 -7.98
C TYR A 166 -2.79 -19.86 -7.93
N THR A 167 -3.95 -20.21 -8.49
CA THR A 167 -4.50 -21.59 -8.52
C THR A 167 -4.59 -22.14 -9.94
N ASN A 168 -4.72 -23.47 -10.05
CA ASN A 168 -5.05 -24.15 -11.31
C ASN A 168 -6.54 -24.54 -11.38
N GLU A 169 -7.37 -23.94 -10.52
CA GLU A 169 -8.77 -24.30 -10.37
C GLU A 169 -9.63 -23.81 -11.55
N LYS A 170 -10.72 -24.53 -11.83
CA LYS A 170 -11.57 -24.24 -12.98
C LYS A 170 -12.24 -22.88 -12.81
N TYR A 171 -12.26 -22.08 -13.88
CA TYR A 171 -12.90 -20.76 -13.91
C TYR A 171 -14.31 -20.75 -13.29
N ASP A 172 -15.16 -21.70 -13.69
CA ASP A 172 -16.53 -21.79 -13.16
C ASP A 172 -16.60 -22.10 -11.66
N ALA A 173 -15.61 -22.84 -11.12
CA ALA A 173 -15.55 -23.11 -9.69
C ALA A 173 -15.21 -21.84 -8.91
N ILE A 174 -14.24 -21.06 -9.40
CA ILE A 174 -13.87 -19.75 -8.84
C ILE A 174 -15.06 -18.80 -8.87
N VAL A 175 -15.71 -18.65 -10.03
CA VAL A 175 -16.87 -17.77 -10.19
C VAL A 175 -18.02 -18.18 -9.25
N ARG A 176 -18.32 -19.48 -9.14
CA ARG A 176 -19.37 -19.96 -8.22
C ARG A 176 -19.04 -19.62 -6.77
N ALA A 177 -17.81 -19.78 -6.32
CA ALA A 177 -17.42 -19.46 -4.95
C ALA A 177 -17.50 -17.95 -4.66
N ILE A 178 -17.03 -17.10 -5.58
CA ILE A 178 -17.14 -15.64 -5.44
C ILE A 178 -18.61 -15.23 -5.39
N SER A 179 -19.46 -15.75 -6.28
CA SER A 179 -20.90 -15.46 -6.25
C SER A 179 -21.59 -15.97 -4.98
N ALA A 180 -21.15 -17.10 -4.42
CA ALA A 180 -21.64 -17.58 -3.14
C ALA A 180 -21.22 -16.64 -1.98
N TYR A 181 -19.97 -16.16 -2.00
CA TYR A 181 -19.46 -15.19 -1.03
C TYR A 181 -20.22 -13.86 -1.06
N GLN A 182 -20.57 -13.35 -2.25
CA GLN A 182 -21.44 -12.17 -2.41
C GLN A 182 -22.80 -12.31 -1.70
N ARG A 183 -23.29 -13.56 -1.57
CA ARG A 183 -24.54 -13.91 -0.86
C ARG A 183 -24.33 -14.34 0.59
N GLY A 184 -23.12 -14.20 1.13
CA GLY A 184 -22.78 -14.52 2.53
C GLY A 184 -22.29 -15.96 2.77
N VAL A 185 -22.09 -16.77 1.73
CA VAL A 185 -21.56 -18.14 1.87
C VAL A 185 -20.03 -18.12 1.72
N VAL A 186 -19.31 -18.22 2.82
CA VAL A 186 -17.84 -17.97 2.87
C VAL A 186 -16.96 -19.18 2.57
N ASN A 187 -17.42 -20.41 2.78
CA ASN A 187 -16.56 -21.61 2.74
C ASN A 187 -15.78 -21.78 1.42
N GLY A 188 -16.41 -21.47 0.29
CA GLY A 188 -15.77 -21.57 -1.02
C GLY A 188 -14.62 -20.59 -1.19
N VAL A 189 -14.81 -19.32 -0.80
CA VAL A 189 -13.75 -18.31 -0.92
C VAL A 189 -12.62 -18.57 0.07
N LEU A 190 -12.94 -19.06 1.28
CA LEU A 190 -11.94 -19.43 2.29
C LEU A 190 -11.06 -20.59 1.81
N LYS A 191 -11.64 -21.61 1.17
CA LYS A 191 -10.86 -22.71 0.59
C LYS A 191 -9.85 -22.19 -0.44
N PHE A 192 -10.26 -21.28 -1.32
CA PHE A 192 -9.34 -20.71 -2.31
C PHE A 192 -8.24 -19.86 -1.68
N PHE A 193 -8.54 -19.10 -0.62
CA PHE A 193 -7.51 -18.38 0.11
C PHE A 193 -6.55 -19.32 0.85
N ASP A 194 -7.04 -20.41 1.44
CA ASP A 194 -6.21 -21.41 2.10
C ASP A 194 -5.17 -22.02 1.14
N GLU A 195 -5.56 -22.28 -0.11
CA GLU A 195 -4.68 -22.81 -1.16
C GLU A 195 -3.55 -21.84 -1.54
N ILE A 196 -3.79 -20.52 -1.48
CA ILE A 196 -2.85 -19.51 -1.99
C ILE A 196 -2.11 -18.75 -0.90
N LYS A 197 -2.50 -18.90 0.38
CA LYS A 197 -2.03 -18.04 1.48
C LYS A 197 -0.52 -17.98 1.57
N GLU A 198 0.17 -19.11 1.45
CA GLU A 198 1.64 -19.17 1.56
C GLU A 198 2.30 -18.36 0.44
N LYS A 199 1.84 -18.51 -0.81
CA LYS A 199 2.38 -17.74 -1.96
C LYS A 199 2.18 -16.24 -1.80
N VAL A 200 1.03 -15.83 -1.24
CA VAL A 200 0.72 -14.42 -0.99
C VAL A 200 1.59 -13.86 0.13
N ILE A 201 1.78 -14.62 1.21
CA ILE A 201 2.64 -14.24 2.35
C ILE A 201 4.10 -14.17 1.90
N GLU A 202 4.61 -15.20 1.22
CA GLU A 202 5.98 -15.21 0.68
C GLU A 202 6.25 -14.01 -0.22
N LYS A 203 5.30 -13.65 -1.09
CA LYS A 203 5.44 -12.46 -1.95
C LYS A 203 5.47 -11.16 -1.15
N TYR A 204 4.68 -11.04 -0.09
CA TYR A 204 4.71 -9.88 0.80
C TYR A 204 6.04 -9.81 1.57
N GLU A 205 6.48 -10.94 2.14
CA GLU A 205 7.72 -11.02 2.93
C GLU A 205 8.99 -10.81 2.09
N ALA A 206 8.98 -11.22 0.82
CA ALA A 206 10.11 -11.03 -0.09
C ALA A 206 10.49 -9.56 -0.33
N ILE A 207 9.57 -8.61 -0.09
CA ILE A 207 9.85 -7.18 -0.21
C ILE A 207 10.74 -6.75 0.96
N LYS A 208 12.00 -6.44 0.62
CA LYS A 208 13.01 -5.91 1.53
C LYS A 208 12.84 -4.40 1.68
N ILE A 209 12.88 -3.92 2.92
CA ILE A 209 12.78 -2.51 3.25
C ILE A 209 14.10 -2.00 3.80
N ASP A 210 14.41 -0.74 3.52
CA ASP A 210 15.53 -0.06 4.14
C ASP A 210 15.13 0.45 5.54
N VAL A 211 15.42 -0.36 6.56
CA VAL A 211 15.14 -0.03 7.96
C VAL A 211 15.78 1.31 8.37
N THR A 212 16.89 1.69 7.76
CA THR A 212 17.54 3.01 7.97
C THR A 212 16.56 4.13 7.65
N LYS A 213 15.89 4.07 6.49
CA LYS A 213 14.92 5.09 6.06
C LYS A 213 13.71 5.14 6.98
N MET A 214 13.20 3.98 7.40
CA MET A 214 12.08 3.91 8.33
C MET A 214 12.41 4.60 9.65
N ILE A 215 13.56 4.28 10.25
CA ILE A 215 14.00 4.90 11.51
C ILE A 215 14.21 6.41 11.32
N LEU A 216 14.82 6.85 10.22
CA LEU A 216 15.05 8.28 9.96
C LEU A 216 13.73 9.04 9.81
N LYS A 217 12.77 8.52 9.02
CA LYS A 217 11.44 9.10 8.87
C LYS A 217 10.73 9.22 10.22
N LYS A 218 10.76 8.16 11.02
CA LYS A 218 10.12 8.16 12.35
C LYS A 218 10.81 9.09 13.35
N VAL A 219 12.14 9.22 13.31
CA VAL A 219 12.88 10.23 14.08
C VAL A 219 12.57 11.65 13.58
N GLU A 220 12.35 11.85 12.29
CA GLU A 220 11.90 13.13 11.75
C GLU A 220 10.51 13.50 12.27
N GLU A 221 9.56 12.57 12.27
CA GLU A 221 8.18 12.80 12.72
C GLU A 221 8.11 13.00 14.25
N THR A 222 8.68 12.07 15.02
CA THR A 222 8.52 12.01 16.49
C THR A 222 9.66 12.68 17.26
N GLY A 223 10.79 12.92 16.60
CA GLY A 223 12.03 13.41 17.22
C GLY A 223 12.85 12.34 17.94
N PHE A 224 12.36 11.11 18.10
CA PHE A 224 12.95 10.12 19.00
C PHE A 224 12.44 8.69 18.75
N VAL A 225 13.33 7.70 18.64
CA VAL A 225 13.01 6.28 18.37
C VAL A 225 13.86 5.36 19.24
N THR A 226 13.31 4.21 19.65
CA THR A 226 13.99 3.23 20.52
C THR A 226 14.11 1.83 19.94
N SER A 227 14.99 1.02 20.54
CA SER A 227 15.16 -0.39 20.19
C SER A 227 13.98 -1.29 20.54
N LEU A 228 12.99 -0.77 21.25
CA LEU A 228 11.71 -1.45 21.47
C LEU A 228 10.84 -1.42 20.21
N GLU A 229 11.11 -0.47 19.30
CA GLU A 229 10.42 -0.32 18.03
C GLU A 229 11.25 -0.87 16.87
N PHE A 230 12.59 -0.72 16.93
CA PHE A 230 13.52 -1.23 15.92
C PHE A 230 14.69 -1.94 16.58
N GLU A 231 14.65 -3.27 16.60
CA GLU A 231 15.69 -4.09 17.22
C GLU A 231 17.08 -3.88 16.59
N GLU A 232 17.14 -3.41 15.34
CA GLU A 232 18.38 -3.03 14.64
C GLU A 232 19.19 -1.98 15.40
N LEU A 233 18.54 -1.18 16.24
CA LEU A 233 19.22 -0.21 17.11
C LEU A 233 20.06 -0.87 18.20
N LEU A 234 19.88 -2.16 18.49
CA LEU A 234 20.74 -2.90 19.41
C LEU A 234 22.13 -3.15 18.83
N ASP A 235 22.33 -3.03 17.52
CA ASP A 235 23.65 -3.04 16.89
C ASP A 235 24.29 -1.64 16.94
N TRP A 236 25.36 -1.51 17.71
CA TRP A 236 26.07 -0.23 17.86
C TRP A 236 26.75 0.22 16.56
N GLU A 237 27.18 -0.69 15.69
CA GLU A 237 27.73 -0.31 14.39
C GLU A 237 26.64 0.26 13.47
N PHE A 238 25.42 -0.27 13.56
CA PHE A 238 24.26 0.33 12.91
C PHE A 238 23.98 1.74 13.44
N CYS A 239 23.94 1.94 14.77
CA CYS A 239 23.78 3.27 15.36
C CYS A 239 24.87 4.25 14.92
N LYS A 240 26.14 3.82 14.83
CA LYS A 240 27.24 4.67 14.33
C LYS A 240 27.00 5.15 12.90
N LYS A 241 26.49 4.27 12.02
CA LYS A 241 26.12 4.66 10.65
C LYS A 241 24.98 5.68 10.67
N MET A 242 23.96 5.48 11.51
CA MET A 242 22.84 6.41 11.64
C MET A 242 23.28 7.82 12.03
N ARG A 243 24.27 7.95 12.91
CA ARG A 243 24.86 9.24 13.35
C ARG A 243 25.59 10.02 12.25
N GLN A 244 25.79 9.43 11.06
CA GLN A 244 26.32 10.15 9.90
C GLN A 244 25.25 11.07 9.27
N ASN A 245 23.98 10.87 9.59
CA ASN A 245 22.88 11.73 9.15
C ASN A 245 22.84 13.03 9.96
N GLN A 246 22.44 14.13 9.32
CA GLN A 246 22.42 15.44 9.95
C GLN A 246 21.45 15.47 11.14
N ASN A 247 21.91 16.05 12.25
CA ASN A 247 21.15 16.20 13.50
C ASN A 247 20.70 14.87 14.12
N ILE A 248 21.31 13.74 13.78
CA ILE A 248 20.99 12.44 14.37
C ILE A 248 22.05 12.06 15.40
N GLU A 249 21.60 11.85 16.64
CA GLU A 249 22.44 11.29 17.71
C GLU A 249 21.87 9.96 18.19
N ALA A 250 22.74 9.08 18.67
CA ALA A 250 22.38 7.76 19.14
C ALA A 250 23.11 7.41 20.44
N TRP A 251 22.45 6.66 21.30
CA TRP A 251 23.02 6.17 22.55
C TRP A 251 22.37 4.86 23.00
N MET A 252 23.02 4.19 23.95
CA MET A 252 22.54 2.95 24.56
C MET A 252 22.59 3.11 26.07
N GLU A 253 21.46 2.88 26.74
CA GLU A 253 21.39 2.89 28.20
C GLU A 253 21.10 1.47 28.69
N TYR A 254 21.84 1.03 29.70
CA TYR A 254 21.68 -0.26 30.33
C TYR A 254 21.20 -0.08 31.77
N HIS A 255 20.12 -0.77 32.14
CA HIS A 255 19.58 -0.73 33.49
C HIS A 255 19.06 -2.12 33.91
N LYS A 256 19.57 -2.65 35.02
CA LYS A 256 19.11 -3.90 35.66
C LYS A 256 18.94 -5.10 34.70
N GLY A 257 19.85 -5.30 33.76
CA GLY A 257 19.75 -6.41 32.80
C GLY A 257 19.12 -6.03 31.46
N ASN A 258 18.42 -4.91 31.39
CA ASN A 258 17.75 -4.45 30.18
C ASN A 258 18.59 -3.39 29.46
N LEU A 259 18.76 -3.56 28.15
CA LEU A 259 19.44 -2.62 27.26
C LEU A 259 18.38 -1.96 26.37
N ILE A 260 18.34 -0.62 26.36
CA ILE A 260 17.54 0.13 25.39
C ILE A 260 18.48 1.05 24.62
N ALA A 261 18.56 0.81 23.31
CA ALA A 261 19.22 1.72 22.39
C ALA A 261 18.20 2.74 21.85
N TYR A 262 18.66 3.93 21.55
CA TYR A 262 17.78 4.99 21.08
C TYR A 262 18.51 6.00 20.21
N ILE A 263 17.77 6.54 19.25
CA ILE A 263 18.20 7.57 18.31
C ILE A 263 17.26 8.76 18.45
N TRP A 264 17.81 9.98 18.38
CA TRP A 264 17.01 11.18 18.47
C TRP A 264 17.53 12.28 17.55
N ASN A 265 16.63 13.19 17.19
CA ASN A 265 16.99 14.38 16.45
C ASN A 265 17.52 15.45 17.43
N SER A 266 18.82 15.74 17.38
CA SER A 266 19.50 16.70 18.27
C SER A 266 19.08 18.15 18.04
N GLY A 267 18.43 18.45 16.91
CA GLY A 267 17.78 19.75 16.67
C GLY A 267 16.40 19.88 17.34
N LYS A 268 15.76 18.76 17.70
CA LYS A 268 14.44 18.72 18.35
C LYS A 268 14.49 18.38 19.84
N LEU A 269 15.47 17.56 20.27
CA LEU A 269 15.55 17.03 21.62
C LEU A 269 16.99 17.08 22.15
N LYS A 270 17.18 17.57 23.39
CA LYS A 270 18.49 17.56 24.03
C LYS A 270 18.85 16.17 24.56
N LYS A 271 20.15 15.90 24.72
CA LYS A 271 20.66 14.61 25.20
C LYS A 271 20.08 14.23 26.57
N GLU A 272 19.96 15.19 27.48
CA GLU A 272 19.45 15.00 28.83
C GLU A 272 17.95 14.62 28.82
N GLU A 273 17.19 15.25 27.91
CA GLU A 273 15.76 14.97 27.72
C GLU A 273 15.57 13.58 27.10
N ALA A 274 16.37 13.24 26.09
CA ALA A 274 16.41 11.91 25.48
C ALA A 274 16.72 10.82 26.52
N LYS A 275 17.73 11.04 27.35
CA LYS A 275 18.09 10.12 28.45
C LYS A 275 16.96 9.98 29.49
N SER A 276 16.33 11.10 29.86
CA SER A 276 15.20 11.09 30.80
C SER A 276 14.01 10.28 30.28
N LYS A 277 13.71 10.34 28.97
CA LYS A 277 12.68 9.49 28.35
C LYS A 277 12.99 8.00 28.52
N ILE A 278 14.23 7.57 28.30
CA ILE A 278 14.63 6.17 28.48
C ILE A 278 14.55 5.71 29.92
N LEU A 279 15.01 6.54 30.87
CA LEU A 279 14.92 6.19 32.29
C LEU A 279 13.47 5.96 32.74
N ARG A 280 12.49 6.70 32.17
CA ARG A 280 11.07 6.44 32.41
C ARG A 280 10.62 5.10 31.84
N LEU A 281 11.06 4.71 30.65
CA LEU A 281 10.71 3.42 30.06
C LEU A 281 11.17 2.24 30.91
N PHE A 282 12.35 2.34 31.53
CA PHE A 282 12.82 1.32 32.48
C PHE A 282 11.95 1.20 33.73
N ILE A 283 11.32 2.28 34.19
CA ILE A 283 10.43 2.26 35.38
C ILE A 283 9.10 1.56 35.07
N TYR A 284 8.61 1.69 33.82
CA TYR A 284 7.34 1.07 33.40
C TYR A 284 7.48 -0.39 32.94
N SER A 285 8.70 -0.94 32.95
CA SER A 285 8.98 -2.35 32.59
C SER A 285 9.29 -3.24 33.81
N GLU A 286 9.13 -2.71 35.04
CA GLU A 286 9.04 -3.46 36.31
C GLU A 286 7.58 -3.75 36.69
#